data_AF-A0A6G1ZBX2-F1
#
_entry.id   AF-A0A6G1ZBX2-F1
#
_cell.length_a   1.000
_cell.length_b   1.000
_cell.length_c   1.000
_cell.angle_alpha   90.00
_cell.angle_beta   90.00
_cell.angle_gamma   90.00
#
_symmetry.space_group_name_H-M   'P 1'
#
loop_
_entity.id
_entity.type
_entity.pdbx_description
1 polymer ?
#
loop_
_entity_poly.entity_id
_entity_poly.type
_entity_poly.pdbx_seq_one_letter_code
_entity_poly.pdbx_strand_id
1 'polypeptide(L)'
;MEERIKELMLLKKEISTMIDNMISDEKSGYFTGNNLGNLIHLITTGVPFSLAELPSNDKTATLLNGLKTYDFVSKSTKLEHFRVIFGIYLHKKDAPFKPIIWRKNKQLLRFFIYTLFPRETIWINTHSILNLFSNTHGEQITLPESDKRRLEQSSDYPILDDLLKKFNE
;
A
#
# COMPACT_ATOMS: atom_id res chain seq x y z
N MET A 1 -32.12 -1.96 -5.82
CA MET A 1 -31.54 -1.68 -7.16
C MET A 1 -31.14 -0.21 -7.28
N GLU A 2 -32.02 0.73 -6.92
CA GLU A 2 -31.74 2.18 -6.97
C GLU A 2 -30.57 2.63 -6.08
N GLU A 3 -30.44 2.10 -4.86
CA GLU A 3 -29.31 2.44 -3.98
C GLU A 3 -27.95 2.04 -4.59
N ARG A 4 -27.87 0.82 -5.16
CA ARG A 4 -26.66 0.35 -5.85
C ARG A 4 -26.30 1.24 -7.04
N ILE A 5 -27.31 1.72 -7.79
CA ILE A 5 -27.08 2.66 -8.90
C ILE A 5 -26.55 4.00 -8.36
N LYS A 6 -27.11 4.52 -7.26
CA LYS A 6 -26.61 5.75 -6.61
C LYS A 6 -25.17 5.61 -6.14
N GLU A 7 -24.81 4.50 -5.49
CA GLU A 7 -23.43 4.22 -5.05
C GLU A 7 -22.46 4.16 -6.24
N LEU A 8 -22.86 3.49 -7.32
CA LEU A 8 -22.04 3.42 -8.54
C LEU A 8 -21.88 4.78 -9.23
N MET A 9 -22.91 5.62 -9.23
CA MET A 9 -22.84 6.97 -9.78
C MET A 9 -21.93 7.88 -8.94
N LEU A 10 -21.98 7.76 -7.61
CA LEU A 10 -21.09 8.50 -6.72
C LEU A 10 -19.65 8.10 -6.93
N LEU A 11 -19.36 6.79 -6.93
CA LEU A 11 -18.01 6.29 -7.15
C LEU A 11 -17.48 6.64 -8.54
N LYS A 12 -18.32 6.56 -9.59
CA LYS A 12 -17.96 7.03 -10.94
C LYS A 12 -17.53 8.49 -10.89
N LYS A 13 -18.28 9.35 -10.19
CA LYS A 13 -17.96 10.78 -10.05
C LYS A 13 -16.62 10.97 -9.34
N GLU A 14 -16.39 10.28 -8.22
CA GLU A 14 -15.15 10.37 -7.45
C GLU A 14 -13.92 9.92 -8.27
N ILE A 15 -14.02 8.79 -8.97
CA ILE A 15 -12.96 8.28 -9.85
C ILE A 15 -12.71 9.25 -11.01
N SER A 16 -13.76 9.77 -11.67
CA SER A 16 -13.60 10.75 -12.75
C SER A 16 -12.88 12.02 -12.27
N THR A 17 -13.29 12.58 -11.13
CA THR A 17 -12.63 13.76 -10.56
C THR A 17 -11.17 13.48 -10.21
N MET A 18 -10.86 12.29 -9.66
CA MET A 18 -9.49 11.90 -9.37
C MET A 18 -8.64 11.80 -10.64
N ILE A 19 -9.16 11.18 -11.71
CA ILE A 19 -8.48 11.08 -13.00
C ILE A 19 -8.23 12.47 -13.61
N ASP A 20 -9.24 13.35 -13.59
CA ASP A 20 -9.10 14.71 -14.12
C ASP A 20 -8.00 15.51 -13.39
N ASN A 21 -7.93 15.37 -12.06
CA ASN A 21 -6.87 15.97 -11.26
C ASN A 21 -5.49 15.38 -11.59
N MET A 22 -5.38 14.06 -11.76
CA MET A 22 -4.12 13.41 -12.15
C MET A 22 -3.63 13.88 -13.52
N ILE A 23 -4.55 14.00 -14.51
CA ILE A 23 -4.23 14.51 -15.85
C ILE A 23 -3.79 15.97 -15.78
N SER A 24 -4.44 16.79 -14.95
CA SER A 24 -4.08 18.19 -14.74
C SER A 24 -2.67 18.34 -14.15
N ASP A 25 -2.35 17.54 -13.12
CA ASP A 25 -1.03 17.55 -12.49
C ASP A 25 0.06 17.14 -13.50
N GLU A 26 -0.17 16.08 -14.28
CA GLU A 26 0.77 15.63 -15.32
C GLU A 26 1.03 16.70 -16.38
N LYS A 27 -0.01 17.43 -16.81
CA LYS A 27 0.13 18.55 -17.78
C LYS A 27 0.84 19.77 -17.20
N SER A 28 0.68 20.02 -15.90
CA SER A 28 1.26 21.20 -15.25
C SER A 28 2.76 21.08 -14.97
N GLY A 29 3.32 19.86 -15.01
CA GLY A 29 4.70 19.60 -14.61
C GLY A 29 4.95 19.74 -13.10
N TYR A 30 3.95 20.13 -12.32
CA TYR A 30 3.99 20.20 -10.87
C TYR A 30 3.04 19.15 -10.28
N PHE A 31 3.59 18.10 -9.68
CA PHE A 31 2.84 17.20 -8.81
C PHE A 31 2.47 17.94 -7.51
N THR A 32 1.35 18.66 -7.52
CA THR A 32 0.88 19.44 -6.35
C THR A 32 -0.31 18.79 -5.63
N GLY A 33 -1.00 17.83 -6.25
CA GLY A 33 -2.12 17.14 -5.63
C GLY A 33 -1.70 15.97 -4.73
N ASN A 34 -2.35 15.85 -3.56
CA ASN A 34 -2.33 14.64 -2.74
C ASN A 34 -3.15 13.49 -3.40
N ASN A 35 -2.95 13.26 -4.70
CA ASN A 35 -3.70 12.30 -5.48
C ASN A 35 -3.49 10.87 -4.97
N LEU A 36 -2.30 10.54 -4.45
CA LEU A 36 -2.08 9.25 -3.82
C LEU A 36 -2.81 9.13 -2.48
N GLY A 37 -2.92 10.20 -1.69
CA GLY A 37 -3.73 10.19 -0.47
C GLY A 37 -5.21 9.97 -0.77
N ASN A 38 -5.73 10.65 -1.80
CA ASN A 38 -7.10 10.45 -2.28
C ASN A 38 -7.31 9.03 -2.82
N LEU A 39 -6.35 8.51 -3.59
CA LEU A 39 -6.38 7.14 -4.10
C LEU A 39 -6.36 6.13 -2.93
N ILE A 40 -5.43 6.28 -1.98
CA ILE A 40 -5.33 5.45 -0.78
C ILE A 40 -6.62 5.49 0.02
N HIS A 41 -7.22 6.67 0.20
CA HIS A 41 -8.52 6.80 0.84
C HIS A 41 -9.59 5.99 0.08
N LEU A 42 -9.68 6.17 -1.23
CA LEU A 42 -10.67 5.51 -2.08
C LEU A 42 -10.55 3.97 -2.01
N ILE A 43 -9.33 3.43 -2.12
CA ILE A 43 -9.09 1.98 -2.09
C ILE A 43 -9.23 1.38 -0.69
N THR A 44 -9.20 2.18 0.38
CA THR A 44 -9.36 1.72 1.78
C THR A 44 -10.78 1.87 2.34
N THR A 45 -11.62 2.74 1.78
CA THR A 45 -13.00 2.99 2.23
C THR A 45 -13.91 1.77 2.10
N GLY A 46 -13.60 0.86 1.17
CA GLY A 46 -14.39 -0.34 0.92
C GLY A 46 -15.48 -0.12 -0.12
N VAL A 47 -15.40 -0.81 -1.25
CA VAL A 47 -16.38 -0.72 -2.36
C VAL A 47 -17.25 -1.98 -2.45
N PRO A 48 -18.50 -1.89 -2.94
CA PRO A 48 -19.45 -3.02 -2.96
C PRO A 48 -19.20 -4.03 -4.08
N PHE A 49 -18.07 -3.94 -4.78
CA PHE A 49 -17.73 -4.80 -5.91
C PHE A 49 -16.23 -5.03 -5.98
N SER A 50 -15.83 -6.17 -6.56
CA SER A 50 -14.42 -6.49 -6.80
C SER A 50 -13.99 -5.87 -8.14
N LEU A 51 -13.06 -4.92 -8.11
CA LEU A 51 -12.45 -4.38 -9.34
C LEU A 51 -11.45 -5.35 -9.97
N ALA A 52 -10.82 -6.19 -9.15
CA ALA A 52 -9.94 -7.27 -9.58
C ALA A 52 -10.13 -8.47 -8.65
N GLU A 53 -10.43 -9.63 -9.24
CA GLU A 53 -10.40 -10.91 -8.52
C GLU A 53 -9.07 -11.60 -8.82
N LEU A 54 -8.10 -11.38 -7.94
CA LEU A 54 -6.79 -11.98 -8.10
C LEU A 54 -6.77 -13.38 -7.45
N PRO A 55 -6.16 -14.38 -8.11
CA PRO A 55 -5.98 -15.71 -7.55
C PRO A 55 -5.38 -15.67 -6.15
N SER A 56 -5.76 -16.60 -5.29
CA SER A 56 -5.28 -16.67 -3.90
C SER A 56 -3.77 -16.94 -3.79
N ASN A 57 -3.12 -17.37 -4.87
CA ASN A 57 -1.71 -17.72 -4.97
C ASN A 57 -0.90 -16.79 -5.91
N ASP A 58 -1.39 -15.58 -6.18
CA ASP A 58 -0.64 -14.62 -7.00
C ASP A 58 0.68 -14.13 -6.34
N LYS A 59 1.42 -13.25 -7.03
CA LYS A 59 2.67 -12.67 -6.54
C LYS A 59 2.49 -11.87 -5.23
N THR A 60 1.37 -11.17 -5.03
CA THR A 60 1.07 -10.42 -3.80
C THR A 60 0.82 -11.36 -2.61
N ALA A 61 0.14 -12.48 -2.83
CA ALA A 61 -0.10 -13.50 -1.82
C ALA A 61 1.20 -14.22 -1.45
N THR A 62 2.03 -14.54 -2.45
CA THR A 62 3.35 -15.14 -2.25
C THR A 62 4.26 -14.20 -1.44
N LEU A 63 4.30 -12.92 -1.80
CA LEU A 63 5.05 -11.91 -1.05
C LEU A 63 4.55 -11.80 0.40
N LEU A 64 3.24 -11.68 0.63
CA LEU A 64 2.69 -11.61 1.98
C LEU A 64 3.03 -12.85 2.82
N ASN A 65 2.94 -14.03 2.24
CA ASN A 65 3.28 -15.28 2.92
C ASN A 65 4.76 -15.33 3.30
N GLY A 66 5.65 -14.88 2.40
CA GLY A 66 7.07 -14.73 2.71
C GLY A 66 7.31 -13.74 3.85
N LEU A 67 6.71 -12.55 3.77
CA LEU A 67 6.82 -11.53 4.82
C LEU A 67 6.31 -12.04 6.18
N LYS A 68 5.23 -12.83 6.20
CA LYS A 68 4.71 -13.46 7.43
C LYS A 68 5.62 -14.57 7.97
N THR A 69 6.19 -15.38 7.08
CA THR A 69 7.07 -16.50 7.44
C THR A 69 8.31 -16.01 8.18
N TYR A 70 8.87 -14.90 7.72
CA TYR A 70 10.07 -14.28 8.32
C TYR A 70 9.76 -13.14 9.31
N ASP A 71 8.50 -13.03 9.74
CA ASP A 71 8.03 -12.08 10.76
C ASP A 71 8.30 -10.59 10.42
N PHE A 72 8.30 -10.22 9.14
CA PHE A 72 8.30 -8.81 8.70
C PHE A 72 6.97 -8.12 9.00
N VAL A 73 5.87 -8.84 8.80
CA VAL A 73 4.51 -8.38 9.06
C VAL A 73 3.77 -9.33 9.98
N SER A 74 2.74 -8.85 10.68
CA SER A 74 1.92 -9.71 11.52
C SER A 74 1.28 -10.88 10.74
N LYS A 75 1.27 -12.06 11.35
CA LYS A 75 0.56 -13.24 10.81
C LYS A 75 -0.94 -12.98 10.61
N SER A 76 -1.51 -12.07 11.40
CA SER A 76 -2.91 -11.64 11.32
C SER A 76 -3.22 -10.72 10.14
N THR A 77 -2.21 -10.22 9.42
CA THR A 77 -2.43 -9.34 8.25
C THR A 77 -3.20 -10.10 7.19
N LYS A 78 -4.41 -9.64 6.87
CA LYS A 78 -5.25 -10.22 5.81
C LYS A 78 -4.72 -9.85 4.43
N LEU A 79 -4.91 -10.74 3.45
CA LEU A 79 -4.40 -10.55 2.09
C LEU A 79 -5.06 -9.34 1.40
N GLU A 80 -6.36 -9.17 1.62
CA GLU A 80 -7.18 -8.08 1.09
C GLU A 80 -6.65 -6.71 1.53
N HIS A 81 -6.20 -6.61 2.78
CA HIS A 81 -5.62 -5.39 3.33
C HIS A 81 -4.20 -5.17 2.82
N PHE A 82 -3.41 -6.24 2.64
CA PHE A 82 -2.07 -6.12 2.08
C PHE A 82 -2.08 -5.63 0.62
N ARG A 83 -3.05 -6.11 -0.16
CA ARG A 83 -3.24 -5.78 -1.58
C ARG A 83 -3.51 -4.30 -1.85
N VAL A 84 -3.97 -3.55 -0.85
CA VAL A 84 -4.13 -2.10 -0.91
C VAL A 84 -2.82 -1.38 -1.28
N ILE A 85 -1.66 -1.87 -0.85
CA ILE A 85 -0.35 -1.30 -1.22
C ILE A 85 -0.18 -1.24 -2.75
N PHE A 86 -0.77 -2.20 -3.46
CA PHE A 86 -0.67 -2.36 -4.91
C PHE A 86 -1.86 -1.74 -5.66
N GLY A 87 -2.63 -0.87 -5.01
CA GLY A 87 -3.76 -0.17 -5.63
C GLY A 87 -5.02 -1.02 -5.81
N ILE A 88 -5.08 -2.20 -5.19
CA ILE A 88 -6.26 -3.07 -5.25
C ILE A 88 -7.27 -2.62 -4.21
N TYR A 89 -8.51 -2.41 -4.65
CA TYR A 89 -9.58 -1.90 -3.81
C TYR A 89 -10.01 -2.92 -2.75
N LEU A 90 -10.19 -2.44 -1.52
CA LEU A 90 -10.80 -3.21 -0.46
C LEU A 90 -12.29 -3.41 -0.75
N HIS A 91 -12.78 -4.64 -0.59
CA HIS A 91 -14.22 -4.91 -0.69
C HIS A 91 -14.92 -4.51 0.62
N LYS A 92 -16.19 -4.05 0.55
CA LYS A 92 -16.99 -3.65 1.74
C LYS A 92 -17.03 -4.72 2.83
N LYS A 93 -17.01 -6.01 2.47
CA LYS A 93 -16.99 -7.15 3.40
C LYS A 93 -15.72 -7.23 4.28
N ASP A 94 -14.63 -6.65 3.79
CA ASP A 94 -13.31 -6.66 4.44
C ASP A 94 -12.99 -5.32 5.11
N ALA A 95 -13.86 -4.32 4.95
CA ALA A 95 -13.78 -3.05 5.65
C ALA A 95 -14.18 -3.20 7.15
N PRO A 96 -13.69 -2.32 8.06
CA PRO A 96 -12.76 -1.21 7.79
C PRO A 96 -11.34 -1.69 7.51
N PHE A 97 -10.59 -0.90 6.74
CA PHE A 97 -9.15 -1.13 6.52
C PHE A 97 -8.40 -1.22 7.87
N LYS A 98 -7.37 -2.08 7.89
CA LYS A 98 -6.51 -2.35 9.04
C LYS A 98 -5.08 -2.17 8.55
N PRO A 99 -4.31 -1.24 9.14
CA PRO A 99 -2.92 -1.04 8.77
C PRO A 99 -2.10 -2.32 8.91
N ILE A 100 -1.10 -2.45 8.05
CA ILE A 100 -0.19 -3.59 8.03
C ILE A 100 0.80 -3.40 9.17
N ILE A 101 0.71 -4.26 10.18
CA ILE A 101 1.60 -4.23 11.34
C ILE A 101 2.99 -4.68 10.88
N TRP A 102 3.92 -3.73 10.78
CA TRP A 102 5.33 -3.99 10.53
C TRP A 102 6.05 -4.30 11.83
N ARG A 103 6.79 -5.42 11.86
CA ARG A 103 7.38 -5.97 13.08
C ARG A 103 8.90 -5.84 13.16
N LYS A 104 9.56 -5.67 12.03
CA LYS A 104 11.02 -5.57 11.96
C LYS A 104 11.48 -4.13 12.10
N ASN A 105 12.80 -3.93 12.08
CA ASN A 105 13.35 -2.58 12.21
C ASN A 105 12.85 -1.66 11.07
N LYS A 106 12.79 -0.35 11.35
CA LYS A 106 12.22 0.63 10.43
C LYS A 106 13.09 0.93 9.20
N GLN A 107 14.37 0.58 9.20
CA GLN A 107 15.22 0.68 7.99
C GLN A 107 14.80 -0.37 6.96
N LEU A 108 14.41 -1.57 7.39
CA LEU A 108 13.84 -2.58 6.50
C LEU A 108 12.49 -2.14 5.92
N LEU A 109 11.63 -1.47 6.71
CA LEU A 109 10.39 -0.89 6.19
C LEU A 109 10.68 0.19 5.15
N ARG A 110 11.67 1.06 5.43
CA ARG A 110 12.12 2.08 4.48
C ARG A 110 12.57 1.40 3.18
N PHE A 111 13.44 0.39 3.26
CA PHE A 111 13.86 -0.37 2.08
C PHE A 111 12.67 -0.96 1.32
N PHE A 112 11.76 -1.65 2.00
CA PHE A 112 10.54 -2.22 1.42
C PHE A 112 9.70 -1.18 0.65
N ILE A 113 9.39 -0.04 1.27
CA ILE A 113 8.61 1.04 0.62
C ILE A 113 9.36 1.59 -0.59
N TYR A 114 10.66 1.84 -0.46
CA TYR A 114 11.47 2.41 -1.55
C TYR A 114 11.71 1.44 -2.71
N THR A 115 11.54 0.14 -2.50
CA THR A 115 11.57 -0.86 -3.58
C THR A 115 10.23 -0.95 -4.31
N LEU A 116 9.10 -0.72 -3.64
CA LEU A 116 7.77 -0.88 -4.23
C LEU A 116 7.27 0.37 -4.96
N PHE A 117 7.70 1.56 -4.56
CA PHE A 117 7.20 2.82 -5.11
C PHE A 117 8.32 3.60 -5.82
N PRO A 118 8.03 4.24 -6.97
CA PRO A 118 8.96 5.18 -7.59
C PRO A 118 9.39 6.29 -6.62
N ARG A 119 10.62 6.78 -6.78
CA ARG A 119 11.22 7.78 -5.88
C ARG A 119 10.38 9.05 -5.82
N GLU A 120 9.84 9.46 -6.96
CA GLU A 120 8.99 10.62 -7.16
C GLU A 120 7.69 10.47 -6.36
N THR A 121 7.08 9.28 -6.39
CA THR A 121 5.86 8.97 -5.62
C THR A 121 6.10 9.12 -4.12
N ILE A 122 7.24 8.64 -3.63
CA ILE A 122 7.60 8.70 -2.22
C ILE A 122 7.82 10.14 -1.79
N TRP A 123 8.58 10.94 -2.53
CA TRP A 123 8.88 12.33 -2.16
C TRP A 123 7.63 13.16 -1.88
N ILE A 124 6.58 12.97 -2.66
CA ILE A 124 5.34 13.73 -2.54
C ILE A 124 4.37 13.08 -1.54
N ASN A 125 4.34 11.75 -1.45
CA ASN A 125 3.26 11.03 -0.77
C ASN A 125 3.70 10.09 0.35
N THR A 126 4.92 10.25 0.88
CA THR A 126 5.46 9.40 1.96
C THR A 126 4.46 9.24 3.11
N HIS A 127 3.80 10.34 3.54
CA HIS A 127 2.84 10.29 4.64
C HIS A 127 1.63 9.38 4.35
N SER A 128 1.04 9.51 3.16
CA SER A 128 -0.10 8.70 2.74
C SER A 128 0.26 7.21 2.65
N ILE A 129 1.46 6.89 2.13
CA ILE A 129 1.96 5.50 2.08
C ILE A 129 2.15 4.95 3.51
N LEU A 130 2.70 5.75 4.43
CA LEU A 130 2.94 5.32 5.80
C LEU A 130 1.66 5.05 6.59
N ASN A 131 0.53 5.67 6.21
CA ASN A 131 -0.78 5.36 6.82
C ASN A 131 -1.27 3.94 6.53
N LEU A 132 -0.68 3.25 5.54
CA LEU A 132 -0.95 1.84 5.29
C LEU A 132 -0.26 0.91 6.30
N PHE A 133 0.65 1.42 7.12
CA PHE A 133 1.45 0.64 8.06
C PHE A 133 1.29 1.13 9.49
N SER A 134 1.47 0.21 10.43
CA SER A 134 1.54 0.52 11.86
C SER A 134 2.66 -0.27 12.52
N ASN A 135 3.14 0.22 13.67
CA ASN A 135 4.07 -0.53 14.50
C ASN A 135 3.33 -1.67 15.23
N THR A 136 4.06 -2.44 16.04
CA THR A 136 3.51 -3.55 16.84
C THR A 136 2.47 -3.14 17.87
N HIS A 137 2.37 -1.85 18.20
CA HIS A 137 1.37 -1.28 19.11
C HIS A 137 0.15 -0.71 18.37
N GLY A 138 0.13 -0.78 17.04
CA GLY A 138 -0.93 -0.21 16.21
C GLY A 138 -0.78 1.29 15.94
N GLU A 139 0.35 1.89 16.31
CA GLU A 139 0.61 3.31 16.13
C GLU A 139 1.26 3.59 14.75
N GLN A 140 1.10 4.82 14.28
CA GLN A 140 1.67 5.27 13.00
C GLN A 140 3.21 5.21 13.04
N ILE A 141 3.82 4.75 11.94
CA ILE A 141 5.28 4.67 11.83
C ILE A 141 5.84 5.97 11.25
N THR A 142 6.78 6.58 11.96
CA THR A 142 7.72 7.56 11.39
C THR A 142 8.93 6.84 10.81
N LEU A 143 9.26 7.08 9.54
CA LEU A 143 10.46 6.52 8.92
C LEU A 143 11.73 7.21 9.47
N PRO A 144 12.78 6.44 9.79
CA PRO A 144 14.07 7.01 10.13
C PRO A 144 14.75 7.58 8.88
N GLU A 145 15.74 8.45 9.10
CA GLU A 145 16.71 8.82 8.06
C GLU A 145 17.40 7.59 7.47
N SER A 146 17.81 7.68 6.21
CA SER A 146 18.47 6.57 5.53
C SER A 146 19.77 6.20 6.23
N ASP A 147 19.87 4.96 6.70
CA ASP A 147 21.09 4.42 7.30
C ASP A 147 21.43 3.10 6.62
N LYS A 148 22.26 3.21 5.58
CA LYS A 148 22.72 2.06 4.78
C LYS A 148 23.44 1.03 5.63
N ARG A 149 24.29 1.47 6.58
CA ARG A 149 25.04 0.55 7.45
C ARG A 149 24.09 -0.26 8.31
N ARG A 150 23.10 0.39 8.92
CA ARG A 150 22.11 -0.28 9.76
C ARG A 150 21.21 -1.23 8.96
N LEU A 151 20.90 -0.90 7.70
CA LEU A 151 20.19 -1.81 6.81
C LEU A 151 21.02 -3.05 6.51
N GLU A 152 22.27 -2.89 6.05
CA GLU A 152 23.16 -3.98 5.64
C GLU A 152 23.61 -4.87 6.81
N GLN A 153 23.70 -4.31 8.03
CA GLN A 153 24.00 -5.07 9.25
C GLN A 153 22.81 -5.92 9.74
N SER A 154 21.61 -5.69 9.23
CA SER A 154 20.44 -6.46 9.61
C SER A 154 20.50 -7.85 8.99
N SER A 155 20.49 -8.90 9.81
CA SER A 155 20.41 -10.30 9.32
C SER A 155 19.15 -10.57 8.48
N ASP A 156 18.09 -9.78 8.68
CA ASP A 156 16.85 -9.86 7.92
C ASP A 156 16.93 -9.20 6.52
N TYR A 157 17.94 -8.37 6.25
CA TYR A 157 18.03 -7.63 4.97
C TYR A 157 18.13 -8.55 3.74
N PRO A 158 19.04 -9.55 3.70
CA PRO A 158 19.14 -10.46 2.55
C PRO A 158 17.84 -11.23 2.27
N ILE A 159 17.08 -11.54 3.33
CA ILE A 159 15.79 -12.23 3.22
C ILE A 159 14.75 -11.31 2.57
N LEU A 160 14.67 -10.05 3.03
CA LEU A 160 13.73 -9.09 2.47
C LEU A 160 14.06 -8.76 1.00
N ASP A 161 15.34 -8.62 0.67
CA ASP A 161 15.82 -8.37 -0.69
C ASP A 161 15.46 -9.54 -1.63
N ASP A 162 15.67 -10.79 -1.21
CA ASP A 162 15.28 -11.98 -1.99
C ASP A 162 13.76 -12.06 -2.22
N LEU A 163 12.95 -11.79 -1.18
CA LEU A 163 11.49 -11.75 -1.31
C LEU A 163 11.03 -10.69 -2.32
N LEU A 164 11.65 -9.51 -2.32
CA LEU A 164 11.32 -8.42 -3.23
C LEU A 164 11.81 -8.68 -4.66
N LYS A 165 12.98 -9.31 -4.84
CA LYS A 165 13.46 -9.74 -6.16
C LYS A 165 12.50 -10.72 -6.82
N LYS A 166 12.10 -11.78 -6.09
CA LYS A 166 11.11 -12.76 -6.57
C LYS A 166 9.75 -12.16 -6.90
N PHE A 167 9.40 -11.06 -6.26
CA PHE A 167 8.16 -10.33 -6.57
C PHE A 167 8.28 -9.53 -7.86
N ASN A 168 9.45 -8.94 -8.12
CA ASN A 168 9.71 -8.05 -9.26
C ASN A 168 10.12 -8.78 -10.56
N GLU A 169 10.63 -10.02 -10.47
CA GLU A 169 10.78 -10.96 -11.60
C GLU A 169 9.42 -11.49 -12.04
#